data_AF-A0A1J4KBP3-F1
#
_entry.id   AF-A0A1J4KBP3-F1
#
_cell.length_a   1.000
_cell.length_b   1.000
_cell.length_c   1.000
_cell.angle_alpha   90.00
_cell.angle_beta   90.00
_cell.angle_gamma   90.00
#
_symmetry.space_group_name_H-M   'P 1'
#
loop_
_entity.id
_entity.type
_entity.pdbx_description
1 polymer ?
#
loop_
_entity_poly.entity_id
_entity_poly.type
_entity_poly.pdbx_seq_one_letter_code
_entity_poly.pdbx_strand_id
1 'polypeptide(L)'
;MMDGDPNQTSTKVRNMAMRAIKESGRPITAHEYEQWLQNNENELWQEVVKKCYDYTRVILTNTAKLTLLYKYRCRQQMPGIDNRSVFYGLPNVRYDPELWQELNDKGRPKKMNRRRNIVRDDSMYDLPTSTSFSSRTPSPVIDQQVYIRIPEYIDSQIAFESWNFLSNHMQSSDPIWSQMMAALAEVRELVYRGENCRNIIEKLIQKYQSLQKSEIVNHCAIVFAYEAFTTQLSIDYAPIME
;
A
#
# COMPACT_ATOMS: atom_id res chain seq x y z
N MET A 1 30.33 -15.74 -5.07
CA MET A 1 30.39 -17.13 -4.59
C MET A 1 29.08 -17.40 -3.86
N MET A 2 28.34 -18.42 -4.31
CA MET A 2 27.03 -18.81 -3.75
C MET A 2 27.27 -19.80 -2.61
N ASP A 3 26.74 -19.51 -1.42
CA ASP A 3 26.53 -20.50 -0.35
C ASP A 3 25.07 -20.39 0.12
N GLY A 4 24.14 -20.66 -0.79
CA GLY A 4 22.74 -20.89 -0.44
C GLY A 4 22.43 -22.34 -0.75
N ASP A 5 21.83 -23.06 0.19
CA ASP A 5 21.36 -24.43 -0.02
C ASP A 5 20.48 -24.45 -1.29
N PRO A 6 20.84 -25.24 -2.33
CA PRO A 6 20.07 -25.31 -3.58
C PRO A 6 18.65 -25.85 -3.36
N ASN A 7 18.39 -26.51 -2.24
CA ASN A 7 17.07 -27.00 -1.87
C ASN A 7 16.21 -25.94 -1.16
N GLN A 8 16.78 -24.78 -0.80
CA GLN A 8 16.01 -23.74 -0.15
C GLN A 8 14.98 -23.13 -1.14
N THR A 9 13.71 -23.11 -0.75
CA THR A 9 12.60 -22.56 -1.55
C THR A 9 12.90 -21.14 -2.06
N SER A 10 13.58 -20.30 -1.27
CA SER A 10 13.97 -18.94 -1.66
C SER A 10 15.01 -18.89 -2.80
N THR A 11 15.94 -19.85 -2.83
CA THR A 11 16.95 -19.99 -3.89
C THR A 11 16.29 -20.48 -5.18
N LYS A 12 15.38 -21.46 -5.07
CA LYS A 12 14.57 -21.94 -6.21
C LYS A 12 13.74 -20.81 -6.81
N VAL A 13 12.99 -20.06 -5.99
CA VAL A 13 12.19 -18.91 -6.43
C VAL A 13 13.04 -17.86 -7.13
N ARG A 14 14.24 -17.56 -6.62
CA ARG A 14 15.15 -16.60 -7.27
C ARG A 14 15.59 -17.06 -8.66
N ASN A 15 15.98 -18.33 -8.78
CA ASN A 15 16.45 -18.89 -10.04
C ASN A 15 15.31 -18.95 -11.08
N MET A 16 14.12 -19.35 -10.65
CA MET A 16 12.93 -19.39 -11.50
C MET A 16 12.47 -17.99 -11.91
N ALA A 17 12.57 -16.98 -11.04
CA ALA A 17 12.28 -15.59 -11.40
C ALA A 17 13.18 -15.08 -12.53
N MET A 18 14.49 -15.35 -12.48
CA MET A 18 15.41 -14.97 -13.56
C MET A 18 15.04 -15.65 -14.89
N ARG A 19 14.58 -16.90 -14.83
CA ARG A 19 14.12 -17.65 -15.99
C ARG A 19 12.84 -17.06 -16.58
N ALA A 20 11.83 -16.81 -15.74
CA ALA A 20 10.55 -16.21 -16.15
C ALA A 20 10.73 -14.83 -16.79
N ILE A 21 11.62 -13.99 -16.24
CA ILE A 21 11.95 -12.68 -16.82
C ILE A 21 12.64 -12.85 -18.19
N LYS A 22 13.53 -13.83 -18.31
CA LYS A 22 14.22 -14.12 -19.58
C LYS A 22 13.25 -14.61 -20.65
N GLU A 23 12.29 -15.47 -20.29
CA GLU A 23 11.29 -16.01 -21.21
C GLU A 23 10.23 -14.98 -21.62
N SER A 24 9.80 -14.12 -20.70
CA SER A 24 8.86 -13.03 -21.00
C SER A 24 9.51 -11.90 -21.81
N GLY A 25 10.84 -11.82 -21.84
CA GLY A 25 11.59 -10.80 -22.59
C GLY A 25 11.44 -9.37 -22.06
N ARG A 26 10.73 -9.19 -20.94
CA ARG A 26 10.46 -7.88 -20.32
C ARG A 26 10.50 -7.97 -18.80
N PRO A 27 10.56 -6.83 -18.09
CA PRO A 27 10.34 -6.81 -16.65
C PRO A 27 8.93 -7.32 -16.31
N ILE A 28 8.82 -8.08 -15.22
CA ILE A 28 7.54 -8.65 -14.76
C ILE A 28 7.26 -8.25 -13.31
N THR A 29 5.98 -8.17 -12.96
CA THR A 29 5.53 -7.98 -11.58
C THR A 29 5.66 -9.27 -10.76
N ALA A 30 5.55 -9.14 -9.43
CA ALA A 30 5.48 -10.30 -8.54
C ALA A 30 4.25 -11.18 -8.89
N HIS A 31 3.11 -10.56 -9.20
CA HIS A 31 1.89 -11.27 -9.55
C HIS A 31 2.02 -12.06 -10.85
N GLU A 32 2.57 -11.44 -11.90
CA GLU A 32 2.83 -12.12 -13.18
C GLU A 32 3.80 -13.30 -12.99
N TYR A 33 4.80 -13.15 -12.12
CA TYR A 33 5.70 -14.24 -11.80
C TYR A 33 4.98 -15.37 -11.03
N GLU A 34 4.06 -15.07 -10.12
CA GLU A 34 3.26 -16.09 -9.42
C GLU A 34 2.37 -16.88 -10.38
N GLN A 35 1.71 -16.19 -11.32
CA GLN A 35 0.95 -16.86 -12.39
C GLN A 35 1.84 -17.74 -13.26
N TRP A 36 3.03 -17.25 -13.63
CA TRP A 36 4.00 -18.04 -14.37
C TRP A 36 4.46 -19.26 -13.56
N LEU A 37 4.68 -19.11 -12.26
CA LEU A 37 5.12 -20.19 -11.37
C LEU A 37 4.03 -21.26 -11.23
N GLN A 38 2.77 -20.86 -11.09
CA GLN A 38 1.63 -21.77 -11.05
C GLN A 38 1.52 -22.62 -12.32
N ASN A 39 1.81 -22.04 -13.48
CA ASN A 39 1.68 -22.70 -14.78
C ASN A 39 2.88 -23.60 -15.14
N ASN A 40 4.08 -23.27 -14.67
CA ASN A 40 5.32 -23.96 -15.07
C ASN A 40 5.89 -24.88 -13.96
N GLU A 41 5.71 -24.53 -12.69
CA GLU A 41 6.34 -25.19 -11.54
C GLU A 41 5.35 -25.31 -10.38
N ASN A 42 4.30 -26.11 -10.57
CA ASN A 42 3.21 -26.24 -9.60
C ASN A 42 3.71 -26.74 -8.22
N GLU A 43 4.72 -27.63 -8.16
CA GLU A 43 5.29 -28.08 -6.89
C GLU A 43 5.89 -26.94 -6.08
N LEU A 44 6.68 -26.08 -6.72
CA LEU A 44 7.28 -24.91 -6.07
C LEU A 44 6.22 -23.88 -5.72
N TRP A 45 5.19 -23.72 -6.55
CA TRP A 45 4.04 -22.87 -6.25
C TRP A 45 3.34 -23.31 -4.95
N GLN A 46 3.06 -24.62 -4.78
CA GLN A 46 2.46 -25.14 -3.56
C GLN A 46 3.32 -24.89 -2.32
N GLU A 47 4.65 -24.90 -2.44
CA GLU A 47 5.55 -24.51 -1.34
C GLU A 47 5.47 -23.02 -1.03
N VAL A 48 5.41 -22.17 -2.05
CA VAL A 48 5.37 -20.70 -1.93
C VAL A 48 4.08 -20.24 -1.26
N VAL A 49 2.92 -20.76 -1.69
CA VAL A 49 1.61 -20.42 -1.13
C VAL A 49 1.51 -20.72 0.36
N LYS A 50 2.21 -21.76 0.83
CA LYS A 50 2.25 -22.15 2.26
C LYS A 50 3.08 -21.24 3.15
N LYS A 51 3.89 -20.32 2.57
CA LYS A 51 4.76 -19.44 3.37
C LYS A 51 3.99 -18.24 3.90
N CYS A 52 3.96 -17.18 3.11
CA CYS A 52 3.20 -15.97 3.42
C CYS A 52 2.80 -15.33 2.10
N TYR A 53 1.72 -14.56 2.13
CA TYR A 53 1.15 -13.91 0.95
C TYR A 53 2.20 -13.07 0.19
N ASP A 54 3.09 -12.40 0.92
CA ASP A 54 4.12 -11.54 0.35
C ASP A 54 5.44 -12.25 0.00
N TYR A 55 5.51 -13.57 0.13
CA TYR A 55 6.78 -14.31 0.05
C TYR A 55 7.55 -14.01 -1.23
N THR A 56 6.87 -14.12 -2.38
CA THR A 56 7.43 -13.82 -3.69
C THR A 56 7.99 -12.40 -3.75
N ARG A 57 7.19 -11.41 -3.35
CA ARG A 57 7.56 -9.99 -3.35
C ARG A 57 8.80 -9.74 -2.48
N VAL A 58 8.88 -10.37 -1.32
CA VAL A 58 10.03 -10.29 -0.41
C VAL A 58 11.28 -10.88 -1.06
N ILE A 59 11.19 -12.06 -1.68
CA ILE A 59 12.33 -12.70 -2.34
C ILE A 59 12.82 -11.88 -3.54
N LEU A 60 11.92 -11.38 -4.39
CA LEU A 60 12.28 -10.54 -5.53
C LEU A 60 12.91 -9.21 -5.07
N THR A 61 12.35 -8.57 -4.04
CA THR A 61 12.89 -7.34 -3.45
C THR A 61 14.27 -7.56 -2.85
N ASN A 62 14.49 -8.65 -2.09
CA ASN A 62 15.81 -8.96 -1.55
C ASN A 62 16.80 -9.31 -2.65
N THR A 63 16.36 -10.01 -3.69
CA THR A 63 17.18 -10.32 -4.86
C THR A 63 17.61 -9.04 -5.59
N ALA A 64 16.73 -8.04 -5.64
CA ALA A 64 17.08 -6.73 -6.17
C ALA A 64 18.13 -5.99 -5.34
N LYS A 65 18.08 -6.11 -3.99
CA LYS A 65 19.14 -5.58 -3.11
C LYS A 65 20.49 -6.26 -3.36
N LEU A 66 20.50 -7.53 -3.74
CA LEU A 66 21.70 -8.28 -4.13
C LEU A 66 22.18 -7.95 -5.55
N THR A 67 21.61 -6.94 -6.20
CA THR A 67 21.95 -6.48 -7.57
C THR A 67 21.73 -7.52 -8.67
N LEU A 68 21.02 -8.62 -8.39
CA LEU A 68 20.69 -9.66 -9.35
C LEU A 68 19.45 -9.35 -10.19
N LEU A 69 18.59 -8.45 -9.68
CA LEU A 69 17.43 -7.92 -10.37
C LEU A 69 17.39 -6.40 -10.20
N TYR A 70 16.93 -5.67 -11.21
CA TYR A 70 16.65 -4.24 -11.12
C TYR A 70 15.15 -4.00 -11.07
N LYS A 71 14.77 -2.95 -10.34
CA LYS A 71 13.37 -2.54 -10.23
C LYS A 71 13.06 -1.56 -11.35
N TYR A 72 11.92 -1.74 -11.99
CA TYR A 72 11.42 -0.89 -13.04
C TYR A 72 10.00 -0.44 -12.73
N ARG A 73 9.61 0.65 -13.36
CA ARG A 73 8.23 1.10 -13.48
C ARG A 73 7.86 1.12 -14.96
N CYS A 74 6.68 0.64 -15.30
CA CYS A 74 6.14 0.81 -16.65
C CYS A 74 5.63 2.24 -16.82
N ARG A 75 6.01 2.90 -17.91
CA ARG A 75 5.50 4.24 -18.27
C ARG A 75 4.14 4.17 -18.94
N GLN A 76 3.87 3.06 -19.61
CA GLN A 76 2.58 2.79 -20.22
C GLN A 76 1.68 2.04 -19.22
N GLN A 77 0.40 2.36 -19.23
CA GLN A 77 -0.58 1.59 -18.46
C GLN A 77 -0.72 0.21 -19.09
N MET A 78 -0.46 -0.83 -18.30
CA MET A 78 -0.71 -2.20 -18.72
C MET A 78 -2.08 -2.65 -18.22
N PRO A 79 -2.89 -3.31 -19.07
CA PRO A 79 -4.21 -3.80 -18.66
C PRO A 79 -4.08 -4.75 -17.47
N GLY A 80 -4.88 -4.53 -16.42
CA GLY A 80 -4.91 -5.40 -15.24
C GLY A 80 -3.73 -5.27 -14.28
N ILE A 81 -2.79 -4.33 -14.51
CA ILE A 81 -1.65 -4.11 -13.62
C ILE A 81 -1.66 -2.66 -13.11
N ASP A 82 -1.58 -2.48 -11.79
CA ASP A 82 -1.53 -1.15 -11.16
C ASP A 82 -0.32 -0.35 -11.67
N ASN A 83 -0.53 0.93 -12.01
CA ASN A 83 0.50 1.90 -12.41
C ASN A 83 1.61 2.14 -11.35
N ARG A 84 1.37 1.73 -10.11
CA ARG A 84 2.30 1.74 -8.97
C ARG A 84 3.09 0.43 -8.85
N SER A 85 2.71 -0.60 -9.61
CA SER A 85 3.37 -1.90 -9.56
C SER A 85 4.85 -1.76 -9.86
N VAL A 86 5.64 -2.48 -9.07
CA VAL A 86 7.08 -2.60 -9.29
C VAL A 86 7.33 -3.82 -10.16
N PHE A 87 8.07 -3.61 -11.22
CA PHE A 87 8.53 -4.65 -12.12
C PHE A 87 9.97 -5.03 -11.79
N TYR A 88 10.31 -6.29 -12.00
CA TYR A 88 11.64 -6.82 -11.79
C TYR A 88 12.22 -7.26 -13.13
N GLY A 89 13.39 -6.73 -13.48
CA GLY A 89 14.10 -7.02 -14.72
C GLY A 89 15.53 -7.48 -14.46
N LEU A 90 16.17 -8.06 -15.47
CA LEU A 90 17.57 -8.49 -15.42
C LEU A 90 18.51 -7.29 -15.66
N PRO A 91 19.64 -7.18 -14.92
CA PRO A 91 20.56 -6.04 -15.04
C PRO A 91 21.34 -6.03 -16.37
N ASN A 92 21.52 -7.20 -17.00
CA ASN A 92 22.30 -7.34 -18.23
C ASN A 92 21.44 -7.25 -19.50
N VAL A 93 20.16 -6.91 -19.38
CA VAL A 93 19.22 -6.80 -20.51
C VAL A 93 18.85 -5.34 -20.68
N ARG A 94 18.98 -4.83 -21.91
CA ARG A 94 18.54 -3.48 -22.26
C ARG A 94 17.06 -3.51 -22.58
N TYR A 95 16.26 -3.07 -21.63
CA TYR A 95 14.83 -2.84 -21.84
C TYR A 95 14.60 -1.49 -22.50
N ASP A 96 13.50 -1.37 -23.23
CA ASP A 96 13.11 -0.13 -23.89
C ASP A 96 12.90 1.00 -22.84
N PRO A 97 13.70 2.08 -22.86
CA PRO A 97 13.59 3.18 -21.90
C PRO A 97 12.32 4.03 -22.08
N GLU A 98 11.65 3.93 -23.22
CA GLU A 98 10.35 4.60 -23.44
C GLU A 98 9.24 3.90 -22.64
N LEU A 99 9.33 2.57 -22.53
CA LEU A 99 8.36 1.74 -21.81
C LEU A 99 8.75 1.52 -20.34
N TRP A 100 10.05 1.41 -20.05
CA TRP A 100 10.56 0.97 -18.76
C TRP A 100 11.49 2.00 -18.13
N GLN A 101 11.11 2.50 -16.97
CA GLN A 101 11.93 3.41 -16.17
C GLN A 101 12.53 2.67 -14.98
N GLU A 102 13.85 2.60 -14.92
CA GLU A 102 14.56 2.00 -13.79
C GLU A 102 14.36 2.82 -12.50
N LEU A 103 13.98 2.14 -11.42
CA LEU A 103 13.81 2.70 -10.09
C LEU A 103 15.15 2.57 -9.34
N ASN A 104 16.01 3.56 -9.51
CA ASN A 104 17.33 3.57 -8.88
C ASN A 104 17.22 3.85 -7.36
N ASP A 105 17.27 2.79 -6.54
CA ASP A 105 17.24 2.90 -5.07
C ASP A 105 18.48 3.62 -4.49
N LYS A 106 19.53 3.86 -5.30
CA LYS A 106 20.81 4.47 -4.88
C LYS A 106 20.76 6.00 -4.67
N GLY A 107 19.66 6.67 -5.05
CA GLY A 107 19.55 8.13 -5.01
C GLY A 107 18.80 8.73 -3.82
N ARG A 108 18.21 7.92 -2.91
CA ARG A 108 17.50 8.48 -1.74
C ARG A 108 18.49 8.88 -0.63
N PRO A 109 18.64 10.17 -0.28
CA PRO A 109 19.39 10.55 0.91
C PRO A 109 18.70 9.95 2.14
N LYS A 110 19.39 9.02 2.81
CA LYS A 110 18.95 8.46 4.09
C LYS A 110 18.86 9.61 5.10
N LYS A 111 17.63 10.04 5.45
CA LYS A 111 17.41 10.84 6.66
C LYS A 111 17.81 9.96 7.86
N MET A 112 19.01 10.20 8.36
CA MET A 112 19.56 9.55 9.55
C MET A 112 18.76 10.05 10.76
N ASN A 113 17.84 9.21 11.26
CA ASN A 113 17.16 9.48 12.53
C ASN A 113 18.21 9.42 13.65
N ARG A 114 18.65 10.59 14.12
CA ARG A 114 19.40 10.75 15.37
C ARG A 114 18.50 10.34 16.54
N ARG A 115 19.00 9.38 17.30
CA ARG A 115 18.52 8.89 18.60
C ARG A 115 18.12 10.04 19.55
N ARG A 116 17.08 9.82 20.36
CA ARG A 116 17.08 10.26 21.76
C ARG A 116 16.80 9.07 22.66
N ASN A 117 17.87 8.51 23.21
CA ASN A 117 17.81 7.87 24.52
C ASN A 117 17.56 8.99 25.53
N ILE A 118 16.41 8.97 26.19
CA ILE A 118 16.16 9.78 27.37
C ILE A 118 16.65 8.95 28.55
N VAL A 119 17.88 9.23 28.99
CA VAL A 119 18.33 8.93 30.35
C VAL A 119 17.83 10.08 31.20
N ARG A 120 17.00 9.77 32.21
CA ARG A 120 16.64 10.68 33.30
C ARG A 120 17.83 10.77 34.23
N ASP A 121 18.32 11.99 34.49
CA ASP A 121 19.13 12.26 35.67
C ASP A 121 18.83 13.68 36.17
N ASP A 122 18.71 13.78 37.50
CA ASP A 122 18.31 14.95 38.29
C ASP A 122 19.46 15.95 38.42
N SER A 123 19.21 17.26 38.29
CA SER A 123 19.83 18.32 39.13
C SER A 123 19.46 19.74 38.72
N MET A 124 18.53 20.28 39.51
CA MET A 124 18.38 21.62 40.09
C MET A 124 19.62 22.57 40.10
N TYR A 125 19.57 23.69 39.34
CA TYR A 125 19.71 25.11 39.77
C TYR A 125 20.11 26.11 38.64
N ASP A 126 19.42 27.25 38.67
CA ASP A 126 19.75 28.64 38.30
C ASP A 126 19.81 29.21 36.85
N LEU A 127 18.99 30.28 36.68
CA LEU A 127 18.85 31.31 35.63
C LEU A 127 20.07 32.28 35.56
N PRO A 128 20.07 33.36 34.73
CA PRO A 128 19.48 33.63 33.42
C PRO A 128 20.49 34.25 32.43
N THR A 129 20.22 34.26 31.12
CA THR A 129 20.73 35.35 30.26
C THR A 129 19.73 35.70 29.17
N SER A 130 19.30 36.96 29.23
CA SER A 130 18.43 37.64 28.30
C SER A 130 19.07 37.80 26.93
N THR A 131 18.34 37.51 25.85
CA THR A 131 18.57 38.16 24.56
C THR A 131 17.23 38.40 23.86
N SER A 132 16.81 39.66 23.98
CA SER A 132 15.94 40.45 23.10
C SER A 132 15.28 39.81 21.88
N PHE A 133 13.94 39.87 21.89
CA PHE A 133 13.06 40.31 20.82
C PHE A 133 13.55 40.20 19.36
N SER A 134 12.90 39.31 18.60
CA SER A 134 12.40 39.68 17.27
C SER A 134 11.00 39.11 17.09
N SER A 135 10.02 39.99 17.22
CA SER A 135 8.63 39.78 16.83
C SER A 135 8.56 39.43 15.33
N ARG A 136 8.14 38.19 15.03
CA ARG A 136 7.55 37.85 13.74
C ARG A 136 6.21 37.17 14.00
N THR A 137 5.19 37.89 13.55
CA THR A 137 3.81 37.50 13.29
C THR A 137 3.55 36.00 13.12
N PRO A 138 2.45 35.46 13.70
CA PRO A 138 2.06 34.08 13.46
C PRO A 138 1.53 33.96 12.04
N SER A 139 2.26 33.24 11.18
CA SER A 139 1.67 32.71 9.96
C SER A 139 0.67 31.59 10.32
N PRO A 140 -0.44 31.48 9.57
CA PRO A 140 -1.57 30.66 9.95
C PRO A 140 -1.23 29.18 9.93
N VAL A 141 -1.84 28.45 10.86
CA VAL A 141 -1.88 26.99 10.93
C VAL A 141 -2.40 26.47 9.60
N ILE A 142 -1.52 25.92 8.76
CA ILE A 142 -1.90 25.19 7.55
C ILE A 142 -2.33 23.80 8.01
N ASP A 143 -3.63 23.55 7.86
CA ASP A 143 -4.35 22.29 7.80
C ASP A 143 -3.57 21.03 8.18
N GLN A 144 -4.02 20.39 9.26
CA GLN A 144 -3.87 18.96 9.45
C GLN A 144 -4.61 18.26 8.29
N GLN A 145 -3.94 18.10 7.15
CA GLN A 145 -4.41 17.18 6.11
C GLN A 145 -4.49 15.79 6.73
N VAL A 146 -5.71 15.33 6.99
CA VAL A 146 -5.97 13.98 7.46
C VAL A 146 -5.52 13.03 6.36
N TYR A 147 -4.37 12.39 6.57
CA TYR A 147 -3.82 11.44 5.60
C TYR A 147 -4.64 10.15 5.67
N ILE A 148 -5.61 10.02 4.76
CA ILE A 148 -6.42 8.82 4.63
C ILE A 148 -5.57 7.73 3.98
N ARG A 149 -5.23 6.70 4.75
CA ARG A 149 -4.47 5.56 4.24
C ARG A 149 -5.45 4.44 3.84
N ILE A 150 -5.88 4.47 2.58
CA ILE A 150 -6.66 3.37 1.99
C ILE A 150 -5.68 2.24 1.64
N PRO A 151 -5.87 1.01 2.17
CA PRO A 151 -5.07 -0.15 1.79
C PRO A 151 -5.21 -0.44 0.29
N GLU A 152 -4.14 -0.97 -0.32
CA GLU A 152 -4.10 -1.34 -1.74
C GLU A 152 -4.95 -2.59 -2.04
N TYR A 153 -5.31 -3.34 -1.00
CA TYR A 153 -6.22 -4.49 -1.02
C TYR A 153 -7.10 -4.46 0.22
N ILE A 154 -8.40 -4.65 0.03
CA ILE A 154 -9.40 -4.64 1.10
C ILE A 154 -10.24 -5.89 0.94
N ASP A 155 -9.96 -6.88 1.80
CA ASP A 155 -10.77 -8.07 1.93
C ASP A 155 -11.82 -7.91 3.03
N SER A 156 -12.70 -8.90 3.12
CA SER A 156 -13.74 -8.97 4.13
C SER A 156 -13.18 -9.00 5.55
N GLN A 157 -11.96 -9.50 5.76
CA GLN A 157 -11.34 -9.60 7.07
C GLN A 157 -10.87 -8.23 7.58
N ILE A 158 -10.15 -7.46 6.75
CA ILE A 158 -9.68 -6.10 7.07
C ILE A 158 -10.88 -5.15 7.28
N ALA A 159 -11.92 -5.31 6.47
CA ALA A 159 -13.17 -4.58 6.64
C ALA A 159 -13.89 -4.93 7.95
N PHE A 160 -13.96 -6.23 8.28
CA PHE A 160 -14.55 -6.72 9.53
C PHE A 160 -13.77 -6.26 10.77
N GLU A 161 -12.44 -6.31 10.74
CA GLU A 161 -11.58 -5.79 11.81
C GLU A 161 -11.78 -4.29 12.00
N SER A 162 -11.90 -3.53 10.91
CA SER A 162 -12.18 -2.10 10.98
C SER A 162 -13.58 -1.80 11.50
N TRP A 163 -14.58 -2.58 11.10
CA TRP A 163 -15.94 -2.47 11.63
C TRP A 163 -16.00 -2.76 13.13
N ASN A 164 -15.30 -3.81 13.59
CA ASN A 164 -15.22 -4.16 15.01
C ASN A 164 -14.45 -3.10 15.82
N PHE A 165 -13.40 -2.53 15.25
CA PHE A 165 -12.69 -1.42 15.88
C PHE A 165 -13.66 -0.26 16.12
N LEU A 166 -14.41 0.13 15.09
CA LEU A 166 -15.39 1.20 15.14
C LEU A 166 -16.51 0.91 16.15
N SER A 167 -17.05 -0.32 16.16
CA SER A 167 -18.11 -0.72 17.11
C SER A 167 -17.65 -0.70 18.57
N ASN A 168 -16.37 -1.02 18.82
CA ASN A 168 -15.83 -1.08 20.18
C ASN A 168 -15.37 0.30 20.70
N HIS A 169 -15.02 1.23 19.81
CA HIS A 169 -14.51 2.56 20.19
C HIS A 169 -15.58 3.66 20.17
N MET A 170 -16.76 3.39 19.61
CA MET A 170 -17.83 4.39 19.51
C MET A 170 -19.05 4.00 20.35
N GLN A 171 -19.57 4.97 21.09
CA GLN A 171 -20.84 4.80 21.81
C GLN A 171 -22.00 4.74 20.81
N SER A 172 -23.04 3.97 21.12
CA SER A 172 -24.23 3.82 20.27
C SER A 172 -25.00 5.14 20.07
N SER A 173 -24.81 6.13 20.94
CA SER A 173 -25.36 7.47 20.85
C SER A 173 -24.51 8.46 20.05
N ASP A 174 -23.32 8.06 19.55
CA ASP A 174 -22.43 8.95 18.83
C ASP A 174 -23.03 9.32 17.46
N PRO A 175 -23.15 10.62 17.10
CA PRO A 175 -23.59 11.07 15.77
C PRO A 175 -22.72 10.56 14.62
N ILE A 176 -21.56 9.96 14.89
CA ILE A 176 -20.77 9.26 13.88
C ILE A 176 -21.56 8.11 13.25
N TRP A 177 -22.35 7.35 14.01
CA TRP A 177 -23.08 6.21 13.44
C TRP A 177 -24.09 6.62 12.38
N SER A 178 -24.84 7.70 12.62
CA SER A 178 -25.80 8.21 11.63
C SER A 178 -25.09 8.73 10.38
N GLN A 179 -23.96 9.42 10.53
CA GLN A 179 -23.15 9.90 9.40
C GLN A 179 -22.48 8.75 8.65
N MET A 180 -22.03 7.69 9.33
CA MET A 180 -21.43 6.52 8.70
C MET A 180 -22.44 5.70 7.90
N MET A 181 -23.66 5.53 8.40
CA MET A 181 -24.74 4.87 7.67
C MET A 181 -25.18 5.69 6.45
N ALA A 182 -25.28 7.02 6.59
CA ALA A 182 -25.55 7.90 5.46
C ALA A 182 -24.44 7.82 4.40
N ALA A 183 -23.17 7.83 4.82
CA ALA A 183 -22.03 7.70 3.93
C ALA A 183 -22.03 6.36 3.18
N LEU A 184 -22.33 5.25 3.85
CA LEU A 184 -22.44 3.92 3.23
C LEU A 184 -23.55 3.85 2.17
N ALA A 185 -24.70 4.49 2.42
CA ALA A 185 -25.75 4.58 1.41
C ALA A 185 -25.27 5.37 0.18
N GLU A 186 -24.55 6.47 0.39
CA GLU A 186 -23.98 7.29 -0.70
C GLU A 186 -22.86 6.59 -1.47
N VAL A 187 -22.08 5.70 -0.83
CA VAL A 187 -21.06 4.88 -1.54
C VAL A 187 -21.71 4.18 -2.72
N ARG A 188 -22.86 3.53 -2.51
CA ARG A 188 -23.55 2.78 -3.56
C ARG A 188 -23.91 3.67 -4.73
N GLU A 189 -24.54 4.82 -4.46
CA GLU A 189 -24.92 5.78 -5.51
C GLU A 189 -23.72 6.25 -6.33
N LEU A 190 -22.59 6.52 -5.66
CA LEU A 190 -21.37 6.99 -6.32
C LEU A 190 -20.70 5.89 -7.16
N VAL A 191 -20.75 4.63 -6.71
CA VAL A 191 -20.32 3.48 -7.52
C VAL A 191 -21.20 3.32 -8.75
N TYR A 192 -22.53 3.40 -8.63
CA TYR A 192 -23.43 3.35 -9.79
C TYR A 192 -23.19 4.48 -10.81
N ARG A 193 -22.67 5.63 -10.36
CA ARG A 193 -22.24 6.74 -11.23
C ARG A 193 -20.88 6.50 -11.88
N GLY A 194 -20.20 5.40 -11.59
CA GLY A 194 -18.89 5.05 -12.12
C GLY A 194 -17.73 5.82 -11.46
N GLU A 195 -17.91 6.34 -10.26
CA GLU A 195 -16.83 7.06 -9.57
C GLU A 195 -15.74 6.10 -9.06
N ASN A 196 -14.48 6.55 -9.15
CA ASN A 196 -13.37 5.79 -8.59
C ASN A 196 -13.44 5.76 -7.06
N CYS A 197 -13.19 4.59 -6.47
CA CYS A 197 -13.20 4.33 -5.02
C CYS A 197 -12.46 5.40 -4.19
N ARG A 198 -11.29 5.88 -4.65
CA ARG A 198 -10.54 6.92 -3.95
C ARG A 198 -11.32 8.24 -3.87
N ASN A 199 -11.94 8.65 -4.97
CA ASN A 199 -12.72 9.88 -5.05
C ASN A 199 -13.97 9.78 -4.16
N ILE A 200 -14.61 8.60 -4.12
CA ILE A 200 -15.74 8.31 -3.24
C ILE A 200 -15.34 8.54 -1.78
N ILE A 201 -14.23 7.95 -1.34
CA ILE A 201 -13.77 8.05 0.05
C ILE A 201 -13.38 9.49 0.40
N GLU A 202 -12.62 10.17 -0.46
CA GLU A 202 -12.22 11.56 -0.23
C GLU A 202 -13.45 12.47 -0.12
N LYS A 203 -14.45 12.30 -1.00
CA LYS A 203 -15.72 13.04 -0.94
C LYS A 203 -16.50 12.79 0.34
N LEU A 204 -16.66 11.53 0.74
CA LEU A 204 -17.45 11.18 1.93
C LEU A 204 -16.77 11.66 3.22
N ILE A 205 -15.45 11.46 3.35
CA ILE A 205 -14.71 11.94 4.53
C ILE A 205 -14.72 13.48 4.60
N GLN A 206 -14.66 14.18 3.47
CA GLN A 206 -14.80 15.64 3.45
C GLN A 206 -16.21 16.10 3.82
N LYS A 207 -17.24 15.40 3.34
CA LYS A 207 -18.65 15.73 3.59
C LYS A 207 -19.06 15.53 5.05
N TYR A 208 -18.61 14.44 5.68
CA TYR A 208 -18.99 14.08 7.04
C TYR A 208 -17.87 14.39 8.04
N GLN A 209 -17.93 15.60 8.59
CA GLN A 209 -16.89 16.14 9.46
C GLN A 209 -16.61 15.26 10.70
N SER A 210 -17.62 14.55 11.22
CA SER A 210 -17.44 13.66 12.38
C SER A 210 -16.56 12.45 12.07
N LEU A 211 -16.44 12.05 10.80
CA LEU A 211 -15.61 10.94 10.35
C LEU A 211 -14.14 11.31 10.20
N GLN A 212 -13.79 12.60 10.26
CA GLN A 212 -12.42 13.09 10.12
C GLN A 212 -11.59 12.92 11.40
N LYS A 213 -12.19 12.42 12.48
CA LYS A 213 -11.48 12.13 13.73
C LYS A 213 -10.33 11.15 13.45
N SER A 214 -9.11 11.58 13.82
CA SER A 214 -7.86 10.86 13.49
C SER A 214 -7.83 9.39 13.92
N GLU A 215 -8.55 9.04 14.99
CA GLU A 215 -8.63 7.70 15.56
C GLU A 215 -9.45 6.72 14.71
N ILE A 216 -10.44 7.22 13.96
CA ILE A 216 -11.43 6.38 13.27
C ILE A 216 -11.41 6.55 11.76
N VAL A 217 -10.86 7.66 11.24
CA VAL A 217 -10.95 8.04 9.82
C VAL A 217 -10.42 6.95 8.87
N ASN A 218 -9.34 6.27 9.25
CA ASN A 218 -8.78 5.18 8.43
C ASN A 218 -9.70 3.95 8.43
N HIS A 219 -10.33 3.64 9.57
CA HIS A 219 -11.28 2.54 9.66
C HIS A 219 -12.57 2.85 8.89
N CYS A 220 -13.07 4.08 8.95
CA CYS A 220 -14.19 4.53 8.11
C CYS A 220 -13.85 4.42 6.62
N ALA A 221 -12.66 4.86 6.21
CA ALA A 221 -12.21 4.77 4.83
C ALA A 221 -12.11 3.31 4.33
N ILE A 222 -11.62 2.39 5.17
CA ILE A 222 -11.58 0.96 4.84
C ILE A 222 -12.99 0.39 4.65
N VAL A 223 -13.91 0.73 5.53
CA VAL A 223 -15.31 0.27 5.46
C VAL A 223 -15.99 0.78 4.19
N PHE A 224 -15.80 2.06 3.84
CA PHE A 224 -16.35 2.63 2.60
C PHE A 224 -15.74 2.01 1.35
N ALA A 225 -14.45 1.77 1.36
CA ALA A 225 -13.75 1.16 0.25
C ALA A 225 -14.19 -0.30 0.02
N TYR A 226 -14.42 -1.05 1.10
CA TYR A 226 -14.98 -2.40 1.01
C TYR A 226 -16.41 -2.38 0.45
N GLU A 227 -17.28 -1.48 0.94
CA GLU A 227 -18.64 -1.35 0.40
C GLU A 227 -18.64 -0.94 -1.08
N ALA A 228 -17.69 -0.08 -1.48
CA ALA A 228 -17.55 0.31 -2.89
C ALA A 228 -17.16 -0.89 -3.76
N PHE A 229 -16.23 -1.71 -3.27
CA PHE A 229 -15.79 -2.93 -3.94
C PHE A 229 -16.90 -3.97 -4.08
N THR A 230 -17.63 -4.28 -2.99
CA THR A 230 -18.73 -5.25 -3.02
C THR A 230 -19.89 -4.77 -3.90
N THR A 231 -20.16 -3.47 -3.90
CA THR A 231 -21.16 -2.87 -4.81
C THR A 231 -20.72 -3.00 -6.26
N GLN A 232 -19.46 -2.71 -6.58
CA GLN A 232 -18.93 -2.86 -7.95
C GLN A 232 -19.03 -4.31 -8.42
N LEU A 233 -18.64 -5.29 -7.59
CA LEU A 233 -18.81 -6.70 -7.91
C LEU A 233 -20.28 -7.04 -8.15
N SER A 234 -21.21 -6.51 -7.34
CA SER A 234 -22.64 -6.79 -7.51
C SER A 234 -23.19 -6.25 -8.84
N ILE A 235 -22.63 -5.14 -9.34
CA ILE A 235 -22.95 -4.58 -10.66
C ILE A 235 -22.36 -5.46 -11.76
N ASP A 236 -21.08 -5.82 -11.65
CA ASP A 236 -20.36 -6.59 -12.67
C ASP A 236 -20.94 -8.02 -12.83
N TYR A 237 -21.47 -8.59 -11.75
CA TYR A 237 -22.08 -9.92 -11.71
C TYR A 237 -23.62 -9.89 -11.68
N ALA A 238 -24.24 -8.72 -11.87
CA ALA A 238 -25.69 -8.66 -12.02
C ALA A 238 -26.08 -9.46 -13.27
N PRO A 239 -26.98 -10.46 -13.16
CA PRO A 239 -27.42 -11.20 -14.33
C PRO A 239 -28.03 -10.21 -15.32
N ILE A 240 -27.55 -10.27 -16.56
CA ILE A 240 -28.14 -9.56 -17.69
C ILE A 240 -29.56 -10.14 -17.84
N MET A 241 -30.53 -9.52 -17.18
CA MET A 241 -31.95 -9.79 -17.45
C MET A 241 -32.29 -9.02 -18.71
N GLU A 242 -32.12 -9.68 -19.84
CA GLU A 242 -32.85 -9.38 -21.09
C GLU A 242 -34.33 -9.71 -20.93
#